data_AF-A0A817LEF4-F1
#
_entry.id   AF-A0A817LEF4-F1
#
_cell.length_a   1.000
_cell.length_b   1.000
_cell.length_c   1.000
_cell.angle_alpha   90.00
_cell.angle_beta   90.00
_cell.angle_gamma   90.00
#
_symmetry.space_group_name_H-M   'P 1'
#
loop_
_entity.id
_entity.type
_entity.pdbx_description
1 polymer ?
#
loop_
_entity_poly.entity_id
_entity_poly.type
_entity_poly.pdbx_seq_one_letter_code
_entity_poly.pdbx_strand_id
1 'polypeptide(L)'
;MSNTVGTTLTTKEEEAKTTTTTSNGFHAKKFEGDGLPFKAKLIGMEDLSIDRDEKICLDSMFKLKAVVRARGEHKQRIELNITMSALKVIDDATKAQIAIHEIERISFVVIDPRDTHAFGYIYNTSDDRHQFWAIRTERAAAVAVLALKELFELAFEQYKNAEKAEVLNESTVTSSQSDVSVNGSPLKDLFGELSTVTTITTTTTKDLFSSPSSSNKNKQQIQT
;
A
#
# COMPACT_ATOMS: atom_id res chain seq x y z
N MET A 1 59.55 -37.81 -2.57
CA MET A 1 60.50 -36.69 -2.43
C MET A 1 60.09 -35.59 -3.40
N SER A 2 60.50 -34.35 -3.16
CA SER A 2 59.87 -33.12 -3.68
C SER A 2 60.38 -32.63 -5.05
N ASN A 3 59.57 -31.83 -5.76
CA ASN A 3 59.85 -30.46 -6.31
C ASN A 3 58.71 -30.04 -7.29
N THR A 4 58.18 -28.81 -7.47
CA THR A 4 58.65 -27.39 -7.32
C THR A 4 59.38 -26.92 -8.60
N VAL A 5 59.04 -25.85 -9.36
CA VAL A 5 58.31 -24.52 -9.23
C VAL A 5 57.31 -24.34 -10.44
N GLY A 6 56.34 -23.43 -10.59
CA GLY A 6 55.71 -22.33 -9.78
C GLY A 6 55.57 -20.97 -10.53
N THR A 7 54.59 -20.10 -10.19
CA THR A 7 54.30 -18.74 -10.78
C THR A 7 53.76 -18.75 -12.24
N THR A 8 53.05 -17.77 -12.84
CA THR A 8 52.85 -16.29 -12.63
C THR A 8 51.38 -15.79 -12.79
N LEU A 9 51.16 -14.49 -12.50
CA LEU A 9 49.93 -13.69 -12.70
C LEU A 9 49.89 -12.98 -14.09
N THR A 10 48.69 -12.66 -14.60
CA THR A 10 48.39 -11.49 -15.46
C THR A 10 46.90 -11.09 -15.38
N THR A 11 46.52 -9.93 -15.93
CA THR A 11 45.30 -9.15 -15.58
C THR A 11 44.61 -8.56 -16.82
N LYS A 12 43.48 -7.83 -16.63
CA LYS A 12 42.75 -6.91 -17.54
C LYS A 12 41.64 -7.56 -18.41
N GLU A 13 40.35 -7.15 -18.28
CA GLU A 13 39.60 -6.02 -18.93
C GLU A 13 38.97 -6.43 -20.28
N GLU A 14 37.82 -5.93 -20.76
CA GLU A 14 36.67 -5.17 -20.20
C GLU A 14 35.48 -5.33 -21.22
N GLU A 15 34.40 -4.54 -21.09
CA GLU A 15 33.22 -4.39 -21.98
C GLU A 15 32.21 -5.56 -21.97
N ALA A 16 30.97 -5.48 -21.46
CA ALA A 16 29.97 -4.43 -21.15
C ALA A 16 28.93 -4.14 -22.26
N LYS A 17 27.69 -4.64 -22.03
CA LYS A 17 26.39 -4.09 -22.50
C LYS A 17 25.31 -4.54 -21.49
N THR A 18 24.56 -3.65 -20.82
CA THR A 18 23.37 -2.90 -21.33
C THR A 18 22.16 -3.84 -21.51
N THR A 19 21.00 -3.72 -20.83
CA THR A 19 20.51 -2.76 -19.80
C THR A 19 19.26 -3.31 -19.09
N THR A 20 18.98 -2.82 -17.87
CA THR A 20 17.63 -2.53 -17.31
C THR A 20 16.50 -3.56 -17.54
N THR A 21 16.37 -4.56 -16.66
CA THR A 21 15.15 -5.41 -16.56
C THR A 21 14.87 -5.99 -15.15
N THR A 22 15.89 -6.03 -14.27
CA THR A 22 15.92 -6.97 -13.14
C THR A 22 15.09 -6.59 -11.90
N SER A 23 14.59 -5.37 -11.77
CA SER A 23 13.72 -4.97 -10.64
C SER A 23 12.30 -5.50 -10.81
N ASN A 24 11.50 -4.90 -11.70
CA ASN A 24 10.04 -5.05 -11.72
C ASN A 24 9.60 -6.52 -11.91
N GLY A 25 10.34 -7.31 -12.69
CA GLY A 25 10.09 -8.74 -12.88
C GLY A 25 10.27 -9.61 -11.62
N PHE A 26 10.93 -9.12 -10.57
CA PHE A 26 10.99 -9.79 -9.27
C PHE A 26 9.81 -9.39 -8.35
N HIS A 27 9.31 -8.16 -8.49
CA HIS A 27 8.11 -7.70 -7.77
C HIS A 27 6.82 -8.33 -8.35
N ALA A 28 6.79 -8.66 -9.65
CA ALA A 28 5.67 -9.37 -10.27
C ALA A 28 5.50 -10.81 -9.76
N LYS A 29 6.59 -11.58 -9.74
CA LYS A 29 6.58 -13.02 -9.42
C LYS A 29 6.07 -13.41 -8.03
N LYS A 30 6.00 -12.48 -7.08
CA LYS A 30 5.41 -12.70 -5.75
C LYS A 30 3.88 -12.53 -5.70
N PHE A 31 3.26 -12.01 -6.76
CA PHE A 31 1.81 -11.89 -6.90
C PHE A 31 1.23 -12.86 -7.94
N GLU A 32 2.10 -13.53 -8.70
CA GLU A 32 1.77 -14.64 -9.61
C GLU A 32 1.47 -15.94 -8.83
N GLY A 33 0.72 -16.86 -9.44
CA GLY A 33 0.42 -18.17 -8.86
C GLY A 33 -0.39 -18.09 -7.56
N ASP A 34 0.18 -18.63 -6.49
CA ASP A 34 -0.47 -18.70 -5.17
C ASP A 34 -0.61 -17.33 -4.48
N GLY A 35 0.16 -16.31 -4.90
CA GLY A 35 0.16 -14.97 -4.31
C GLY A 35 0.89 -14.86 -2.97
N LEU A 36 0.65 -13.75 -2.26
CA LEU A 36 1.31 -13.40 -1.00
C LEU A 36 0.32 -13.43 0.19
N PRO A 37 0.33 -14.48 1.03
CA PRO A 37 -0.59 -14.63 2.16
C PRO A 37 -0.13 -13.91 3.44
N PHE A 38 -1.06 -13.23 4.10
CA PHE A 38 -0.89 -12.53 5.36
C PHE A 38 -1.90 -13.02 6.41
N LYS A 39 -1.42 -13.52 7.55
CA LYS A 39 -2.29 -13.84 8.69
C LYS A 39 -2.81 -12.56 9.35
N ALA A 40 -4.12 -12.50 9.52
CA ALA A 40 -4.84 -11.33 9.99
C ALA A 40 -6.13 -11.71 10.75
N LYS A 41 -6.88 -10.69 11.16
CA LYS A 41 -8.20 -10.80 11.77
C LYS A 41 -9.10 -9.71 11.23
N LEU A 42 -10.33 -10.06 10.87
CA LEU A 42 -11.34 -9.09 10.44
C LEU A 42 -11.79 -8.29 11.67
N ILE A 43 -11.69 -6.96 11.61
CA ILE A 43 -12.27 -6.07 12.64
C ILE A 43 -13.75 -5.87 12.32
N GLY A 44 -14.09 -5.65 11.06
CA GLY A 44 -15.45 -5.52 10.58
C GLY A 44 -15.51 -4.87 9.20
N MET A 45 -16.74 -4.63 8.75
CA MET A 45 -17.06 -3.94 7.50
C MET A 45 -18.01 -2.78 7.82
N GLU A 46 -17.90 -1.68 7.09
CA GLU A 46 -18.84 -0.57 7.15
C GLU A 46 -19.08 0.02 5.76
N ASP A 47 -20.34 0.28 5.40
CA ASP A 47 -20.69 0.88 4.13
C ASP A 47 -20.54 2.42 4.22
N LEU A 48 -19.87 3.02 3.23
CA LEU A 48 -19.53 4.44 3.17
C LEU A 48 -20.21 5.13 1.98
N SER A 49 -20.46 6.43 2.15
CA SER A 49 -21.01 7.33 1.12
C SER A 49 -19.95 8.04 0.25
N ILE A 50 -18.66 7.88 0.58
CA ILE A 50 -17.51 8.49 -0.11
C ILE A 50 -16.36 7.47 -0.10
N ASP A 51 -15.62 7.36 -1.21
CA ASP A 51 -14.64 6.28 -1.43
C ASP A 51 -13.17 6.66 -1.24
N ARG A 52 -12.89 7.97 -1.03
CA ARG A 52 -11.56 8.57 -0.89
C ARG A 52 -11.59 9.74 0.11
N ASP A 53 -11.67 9.41 1.40
CA ASP A 53 -11.52 10.37 2.51
C ASP A 53 -10.87 9.65 3.71
N GLU A 54 -9.64 10.06 4.06
CA GLU A 54 -8.87 9.47 5.16
C GLU A 54 -9.60 9.59 6.51
N LYS A 55 -10.23 10.74 6.77
CA LYS A 55 -10.94 11.00 8.03
C LYS A 55 -12.15 10.07 8.16
N ILE A 56 -12.94 9.90 7.11
CA ILE A 56 -14.08 8.96 7.11
C ILE A 56 -13.56 7.53 7.39
N CYS A 57 -12.47 7.11 6.73
CA CYS A 57 -11.87 5.79 6.98
C CYS A 57 -11.39 5.61 8.42
N LEU A 58 -10.75 6.63 9.01
CA LEU A 58 -10.21 6.58 10.38
C LEU A 58 -11.29 6.68 11.46
N ASP A 59 -12.41 7.35 11.19
CA ASP A 59 -13.61 7.36 12.03
C ASP A 59 -14.33 6.00 11.99
N SER A 60 -14.51 5.41 10.80
CA SER A 60 -15.06 4.06 10.65
C SER A 60 -14.17 2.98 11.27
N MET A 61 -12.85 3.06 11.10
CA MET A 61 -11.88 2.20 11.80
C MET A 61 -12.04 2.29 13.32
N PHE A 62 -12.24 3.50 13.86
CA PHE A 62 -12.48 3.70 15.29
C PHE A 62 -13.83 3.12 15.74
N LYS A 63 -14.91 3.39 14.99
CA LYS A 63 -16.26 2.89 15.24
C LYS A 63 -16.32 1.36 15.25
N LEU A 64 -15.74 0.71 14.25
CA LEU A 64 -15.65 -0.76 14.18
C LEU A 64 -14.83 -1.34 15.35
N LYS A 65 -13.69 -0.74 15.70
CA LYS A 65 -12.91 -1.15 16.87
C LYS A 65 -13.70 -0.97 18.19
N ALA A 66 -14.48 0.09 18.33
CA ALA A 66 -15.31 0.35 19.48
C ALA A 66 -16.48 -0.66 19.59
N VAL A 67 -17.18 -0.95 18.50
CA VAL A 67 -18.28 -1.93 18.46
C VAL A 67 -17.79 -3.33 18.86
N VAL A 68 -16.67 -3.80 18.29
CA VAL A 68 -16.11 -5.12 18.67
C VAL A 68 -15.65 -5.14 20.12
N ARG A 69 -15.08 -4.04 20.63
CA ARG A 69 -14.70 -3.93 22.06
C ARG A 69 -15.92 -3.94 22.97
N ALA A 70 -17.03 -3.30 22.60
CA ALA A 70 -18.26 -3.24 23.38
C ALA A 70 -19.00 -4.59 23.40
N ARG A 71 -18.99 -5.33 22.29
CA ARG A 71 -19.57 -6.69 22.19
C ARG A 71 -18.76 -7.76 22.92
N GLY A 72 -17.46 -7.53 23.13
CA GLY A 72 -16.54 -8.54 23.67
C GLY A 72 -16.19 -9.67 22.69
N GLU A 73 -16.72 -9.64 21.47
CA GLU A 73 -16.56 -10.68 20.45
C GLU A 73 -15.10 -10.84 20.00
N HIS A 74 -14.68 -12.09 19.80
CA HIS A 74 -13.39 -12.40 19.21
C HIS A 74 -13.43 -12.20 17.69
N LYS A 75 -12.58 -11.30 17.19
CA LYS A 75 -12.37 -11.06 15.76
C LYS A 75 -12.03 -12.35 15.01
N GLN A 76 -12.79 -12.63 13.95
CA GLN A 76 -12.57 -13.78 13.07
C GLN A 76 -11.13 -13.80 12.56
N ARG A 77 -10.48 -14.97 12.62
CA ARG A 77 -9.15 -15.18 12.04
C ARG A 77 -9.28 -15.34 10.54
N ILE A 78 -8.50 -14.60 9.78
CA ILE A 78 -8.52 -14.60 8.32
C ILE A 78 -7.10 -14.66 7.76
N GLU A 79 -7.00 -15.13 6.53
CA GLU A 79 -5.82 -15.05 5.69
C GLU A 79 -6.16 -14.08 4.55
N LEU A 80 -5.45 -12.96 4.47
CA LEU A 80 -5.49 -12.08 3.30
C LEU A 80 -4.46 -12.58 2.30
N ASN A 81 -4.90 -13.03 1.12
CA ASN A 81 -3.99 -13.43 0.05
C ASN A 81 -4.01 -12.40 -1.07
N ILE A 82 -2.85 -11.78 -1.32
CA ILE A 82 -2.66 -10.76 -2.36
C ILE A 82 -2.22 -11.46 -3.65
N THR A 83 -3.09 -11.49 -4.66
CA THR A 83 -2.82 -12.05 -5.99
C THR A 83 -2.94 -10.98 -7.06
N MET A 84 -2.28 -11.17 -8.22
CA MET A 84 -2.21 -10.18 -9.30
C MET A 84 -3.57 -9.58 -9.72
N SER A 85 -4.65 -10.39 -9.69
CA SER A 85 -6.00 -9.97 -10.09
C SER A 85 -6.93 -9.60 -8.93
N ALA A 86 -6.68 -10.11 -7.71
CA ALA A 86 -7.58 -9.90 -6.58
C ALA A 86 -6.89 -9.98 -5.20
N LEU A 87 -7.40 -9.17 -4.27
CA LEU A 87 -7.25 -9.37 -2.84
C LEU A 87 -8.30 -10.39 -2.37
N LYS A 88 -7.85 -11.57 -1.95
CA LYS A 88 -8.72 -12.66 -1.49
C LYS A 88 -8.78 -12.66 0.04
N VAL A 89 -10.00 -12.67 0.59
CA VAL A 89 -10.22 -12.81 2.04
C VAL A 89 -10.66 -14.24 2.31
N ILE A 90 -9.87 -15.00 3.07
CA ILE A 90 -10.08 -16.43 3.34
C ILE A 90 -10.22 -16.63 4.86
N ASP A 91 -11.14 -17.48 5.31
CA ASP A 91 -11.28 -17.84 6.72
C ASP A 91 -10.14 -18.76 7.18
N ASP A 92 -9.46 -18.45 8.29
CA ASP A 92 -8.27 -19.22 8.72
C ASP A 92 -8.63 -20.63 9.23
N ALA A 93 -9.87 -20.85 9.70
CA ALA A 93 -10.30 -22.11 10.31
C ALA A 93 -10.86 -23.11 9.28
N THR A 94 -11.71 -22.65 8.37
CA THR A 94 -12.36 -23.49 7.33
C THR A 94 -11.61 -23.46 6.00
N LYS A 95 -10.73 -22.48 5.78
CA LYS A 95 -10.11 -22.16 4.48
C LYS A 95 -11.11 -21.90 3.35
N ALA A 96 -12.36 -21.60 3.68
CA ALA A 96 -13.35 -21.08 2.74
C ALA A 96 -13.02 -19.63 2.36
N GLN A 97 -13.24 -19.26 1.10
CA GLN A 97 -13.09 -17.89 0.64
C GLN A 97 -14.32 -17.07 1.05
N ILE A 98 -14.11 -16.05 1.88
CA ILE A 98 -15.14 -15.13 2.38
C ILE A 98 -15.47 -14.08 1.32
N ALA A 99 -14.44 -13.53 0.67
CA ALA A 99 -14.58 -12.47 -0.32
C ALA A 99 -13.49 -12.51 -1.39
N ILE A 100 -13.79 -11.91 -2.54
CA ILE A 100 -12.88 -11.69 -3.66
C ILE A 100 -13.01 -10.20 -4.03
N HIS A 101 -11.94 -9.44 -3.85
CA HIS A 101 -11.93 -8.01 -4.18
C HIS A 101 -10.97 -7.77 -5.34
N GLU A 102 -11.54 -7.48 -6.51
CA GLU A 102 -10.82 -7.13 -7.73
C GLU A 102 -9.94 -5.89 -7.51
N ILE A 103 -8.68 -5.94 -7.92
CA ILE A 103 -7.67 -4.89 -7.62
C ILE A 103 -8.08 -3.53 -8.19
N GLU A 104 -8.75 -3.51 -9.35
CA GLU A 104 -9.28 -2.30 -9.99
C GLU A 104 -10.40 -1.59 -9.22
N ARG A 105 -11.08 -2.28 -8.29
CA ARG A 105 -12.17 -1.75 -7.45
C ARG A 105 -11.73 -1.31 -6.07
N ILE A 106 -10.46 -1.49 -5.70
CA ILE A 106 -9.93 -0.99 -4.42
C ILE A 106 -9.53 0.47 -4.62
N SER A 107 -10.34 1.40 -4.10
CA SER A 107 -10.19 2.85 -4.36
C SER A 107 -9.18 3.54 -3.43
N PHE A 108 -9.06 3.06 -2.19
CA PHE A 108 -8.30 3.72 -1.13
C PHE A 108 -7.80 2.73 -0.07
N VAL A 109 -6.65 3.04 0.55
CA VAL A 109 -6.02 2.23 1.62
C VAL A 109 -5.41 3.15 2.70
N VAL A 110 -5.73 2.91 3.97
CA VAL A 110 -5.27 3.71 5.12
C VAL A 110 -4.67 2.82 6.22
N ILE A 111 -3.64 3.31 6.93
CA ILE A 111 -3.10 2.69 8.15
C ILE A 111 -3.66 3.43 9.36
N ASP A 112 -4.06 2.72 10.43
CA ASP A 112 -4.53 3.41 11.64
C ASP A 112 -3.33 3.93 12.46
N PRO A 113 -3.12 5.26 12.60
CA PRO A 113 -1.98 5.80 13.35
C PRO A 113 -2.02 5.44 14.84
N ARG A 114 -3.15 4.95 15.35
CA ARG A 114 -3.34 4.49 16.73
C ARG A 114 -2.97 3.01 16.95
N ASP A 115 -2.74 2.24 15.89
CA ASP A 115 -2.55 0.78 15.94
C ASP A 115 -1.74 0.31 14.71
N THR A 116 -0.42 0.17 14.88
CA THR A 116 0.53 -0.21 13.81
C THR A 116 0.29 -1.60 13.21
N HIS A 117 -0.65 -2.38 13.77
CA HIS A 117 -1.11 -3.66 13.26
C HIS A 117 -2.46 -3.57 12.55
N ALA A 118 -3.05 -2.39 12.37
CA ALA A 118 -4.33 -2.22 11.69
C ALA A 118 -4.22 -1.32 10.45
N PHE A 119 -4.91 -1.74 9.40
CA PHE A 119 -5.14 -0.96 8.20
C PHE A 119 -6.57 -1.21 7.70
N GLY A 120 -7.09 -0.30 6.89
CA GLY A 120 -8.34 -0.49 6.19
C GLY A 120 -8.19 -0.20 4.71
N TYR A 121 -9.11 -0.73 3.91
CA TYR A 121 -9.22 -0.42 2.49
C TYR A 121 -10.70 -0.27 2.11
N ILE A 122 -10.97 0.48 1.05
CA ILE A 122 -12.31 0.63 0.48
C ILE A 122 -12.43 -0.23 -0.77
N TYR A 123 -13.52 -0.98 -0.88
CA TYR A 123 -13.89 -1.76 -2.06
C TYR A 123 -15.19 -1.21 -2.68
N ASN A 124 -15.12 -0.77 -3.93
CA ASN A 124 -16.25 -0.21 -4.67
C ASN A 124 -17.11 -1.35 -5.25
N THR A 125 -18.22 -1.64 -4.56
CA THR A 125 -19.15 -2.73 -4.92
C THR A 125 -20.07 -2.33 -6.07
N SER A 126 -20.41 -1.05 -6.15
CA SER A 126 -21.02 -0.38 -7.29
C SER A 126 -20.72 1.11 -7.18
N ASP A 127 -21.02 1.88 -8.22
CA ASP A 127 -20.60 3.29 -8.34
C ASP A 127 -20.99 4.17 -7.12
N ASP A 128 -22.20 3.98 -6.57
CA ASP A 128 -22.68 4.67 -5.36
C ASP A 128 -22.55 3.87 -4.04
N ARG A 129 -21.78 2.76 -4.02
CA ARG A 129 -21.65 1.90 -2.81
C ARG A 129 -20.23 1.41 -2.58
N HIS A 130 -19.64 1.98 -1.55
CA HIS A 130 -18.26 1.78 -1.14
C HIS A 130 -18.25 1.04 0.19
N GLN A 131 -17.48 -0.04 0.32
CA GLN A 131 -17.41 -0.80 1.57
C GLN A 131 -16.00 -0.73 2.17
N PHE A 132 -15.91 -0.19 3.38
CA PHE A 132 -14.68 -0.13 4.16
C PHE A 132 -14.44 -1.43 4.91
N TRP A 133 -13.32 -2.08 4.63
CA TRP A 133 -12.88 -3.31 5.28
C TRP A 133 -11.77 -3.01 6.28
N ALA A 134 -12.06 -3.16 7.57
CA ALA A 134 -11.12 -2.90 8.65
C ALA A 134 -10.40 -4.20 9.07
N ILE A 135 -9.07 -4.24 8.93
CA ILE A 135 -8.24 -5.44 9.14
C ILE A 135 -7.21 -5.21 10.24
N ARG A 136 -6.92 -6.25 11.04
CA ARG A 136 -5.75 -6.29 11.93
C ARG A 136 -4.81 -7.44 11.56
N THR A 137 -3.58 -7.15 11.13
CA THR A 137 -2.56 -8.14 10.78
C THR A 137 -1.80 -8.68 12.00
N GLU A 138 -1.30 -9.92 11.92
CA GLU A 138 -0.43 -10.48 12.98
C GLU A 138 0.97 -9.82 12.98
N ARG A 139 1.47 -9.38 11.81
CA ARG A 139 2.65 -8.52 11.66
C ARG A 139 2.25 -7.04 11.54
N ALA A 140 3.21 -6.12 11.51
CA ALA A 140 2.95 -4.69 11.28
C ALA A 140 2.24 -4.47 9.93
N ALA A 141 1.18 -3.64 9.93
CA ALA A 141 0.29 -3.48 8.79
C ALA A 141 0.97 -2.85 7.57
N ALA A 142 1.98 -2.00 7.80
CA ALA A 142 2.80 -1.38 6.75
C ALA A 142 3.42 -2.40 5.76
N VAL A 143 3.68 -3.65 6.17
CA VAL A 143 4.20 -4.69 5.28
C VAL A 143 3.14 -5.17 4.29
N ALA A 144 1.88 -5.27 4.72
CA ALA A 144 0.76 -5.63 3.84
C ALA A 144 0.35 -4.45 2.94
N VAL A 145 0.35 -3.23 3.47
CA VAL A 145 0.06 -2.01 2.69
C VAL A 145 1.15 -1.74 1.64
N LEU A 146 2.42 -2.00 1.95
CA LEU A 146 3.49 -1.92 0.95
C LEU A 146 3.30 -2.97 -0.16
N ALA A 147 2.91 -4.21 0.17
CA ALA A 147 2.62 -5.22 -0.84
C ALA A 147 1.41 -4.85 -1.72
N LEU A 148 0.37 -4.22 -1.15
CA LEU A 148 -0.73 -3.65 -1.94
C LEU A 148 -0.23 -2.51 -2.85
N LYS A 149 0.62 -1.60 -2.35
CA LYS A 149 1.23 -0.52 -3.14
C LYS A 149 1.95 -1.05 -4.38
N GLU A 150 2.88 -1.98 -4.17
CA GLU A 150 3.67 -2.59 -5.26
C GLU A 150 2.78 -3.31 -6.29
N LEU A 151 1.65 -3.88 -5.86
CA LEU A 151 0.68 -4.51 -6.76
C LEU A 151 -0.11 -3.46 -7.58
N PHE A 152 -0.61 -2.38 -6.96
CA PHE A 152 -1.28 -1.30 -7.69
C PHE A 152 -0.34 -0.63 -8.69
N GLU A 153 0.93 -0.42 -8.31
CA GLU A 153 1.98 0.10 -9.18
C GLU A 153 2.18 -0.79 -10.42
N LEU A 154 2.30 -2.11 -10.22
CA LEU A 154 2.48 -3.07 -11.32
C LEU A 154 1.24 -3.24 -12.20
N ALA A 155 0.04 -3.26 -11.61
CA ALA A 155 -1.22 -3.31 -12.36
C ALA A 155 -1.39 -2.07 -13.25
N PHE A 156 -0.97 -0.91 -12.76
CA PHE A 156 -0.98 0.33 -13.54
C PHE A 156 0.08 0.33 -14.66
N GLU A 157 1.28 -0.21 -14.43
CA GLU A 157 2.27 -0.43 -15.50
C GLU A 157 1.71 -1.36 -16.59
N GLN A 158 1.02 -2.44 -16.24
CA GLN A 158 0.42 -3.36 -17.20
C GLN A 158 -0.69 -2.68 -18.03
N TYR A 159 -1.63 -1.98 -17.39
CA TYR A 159 -2.68 -1.21 -18.07
C TYR A 159 -2.08 -0.23 -19.10
N LYS A 160 -1.10 0.56 -18.67
CA LYS A 160 -0.44 1.59 -19.50
C LYS A 160 0.37 1.01 -20.66
N ASN A 161 0.84 -0.23 -20.54
CA ASN A 161 1.54 -0.93 -21.60
C ASN A 161 0.57 -1.58 -22.61
N ALA A 162 -0.60 -2.05 -22.15
CA ALA A 162 -1.68 -2.49 -23.05
C ALA A 162 -2.23 -1.31 -23.87
N GLU A 163 -2.56 -0.19 -23.22
CA GLU A 163 -3.01 1.07 -23.84
C GLU A 163 -2.06 1.54 -24.97
N LYS A 164 -0.74 1.38 -24.79
CA LYS A 164 0.26 1.67 -25.83
C LYS A 164 0.36 0.61 -26.94
N ALA A 165 0.10 -0.65 -26.65
CA ALA A 165 0.13 -1.72 -27.64
C ALA A 165 -1.05 -1.62 -28.62
N GLU A 166 -2.23 -1.24 -28.13
CA GLU A 166 -3.41 -0.94 -28.95
C GLU A 166 -3.10 0.19 -29.96
N VAL A 167 -2.58 1.33 -29.48
CA VAL A 167 -2.23 2.50 -30.31
C VAL A 167 -1.18 2.19 -31.40
N LEU A 168 -0.27 1.24 -31.14
CA LEU A 168 0.70 0.80 -32.14
C LEU A 168 0.09 -0.06 -33.26
N ASN A 169 -1.04 -0.72 -33.02
CA ASN A 169 -1.75 -1.51 -34.04
C ASN A 169 -2.64 -0.66 -34.96
N GLU A 170 -3.12 0.50 -34.50
CA GLU A 170 -3.89 1.46 -35.33
C GLU A 170 -2.99 2.47 -36.09
N SER A 171 -1.66 2.34 -35.96
CA SER A 171 -0.68 3.26 -36.58
C SER A 171 -0.44 3.03 -38.09
N THR A 172 -1.50 2.73 -38.85
CA THR A 172 -1.52 2.90 -40.31
C THR A 172 -2.75 3.71 -40.72
N VAL A 173 -2.51 4.83 -41.42
CA VAL A 173 -3.48 5.84 -41.92
C VAL A 173 -3.79 7.02 -40.96
N THR A 174 -2.94 8.05 -41.10
CA THR A 174 -3.28 9.50 -41.06
C THR A 174 -3.53 10.20 -39.71
N SER A 175 -2.67 11.17 -39.42
CA SER A 175 -2.78 12.11 -38.29
C SER A 175 -3.93 13.13 -38.44
N SER A 176 -4.59 13.46 -37.33
CA SER A 176 -5.12 14.80 -37.03
C SER A 176 -5.34 14.97 -35.52
N GLN A 177 -5.40 16.22 -35.05
CA GLN A 177 -5.47 16.57 -33.62
C GLN A 177 -6.92 16.63 -33.11
N SER A 178 -7.16 16.18 -31.88
CA SER A 178 -8.27 16.67 -31.04
C SER A 178 -8.04 16.35 -29.55
N ASP A 179 -7.94 17.38 -28.71
CA ASP A 179 -8.05 17.24 -27.26
C ASP A 179 -9.48 16.86 -26.85
N VAL A 180 -9.67 15.70 -26.20
CA VAL A 180 -10.86 15.39 -25.41
C VAL A 180 -10.44 14.72 -24.10
N SER A 181 -11.13 15.07 -23.02
CA SER A 181 -10.84 14.64 -21.65
C SER A 181 -11.72 13.46 -21.20
N VAL A 182 -11.52 13.04 -19.96
CA VAL A 182 -12.36 12.11 -19.16
C VAL A 182 -12.26 10.63 -19.56
N ASN A 183 -11.42 9.90 -18.81
CA ASN A 183 -11.86 8.74 -18.04
C ASN A 183 -10.82 8.43 -16.95
N GLY A 184 -11.09 8.88 -15.72
CA GLY A 184 -10.28 8.59 -14.55
C GLY A 184 -10.58 7.19 -14.04
N SER A 185 -9.74 6.21 -14.39
CA SER A 185 -9.82 4.88 -13.78
C SER A 185 -9.38 4.95 -12.32
N PRO A 186 -10.07 4.32 -11.35
CA PRO A 186 -9.82 4.54 -9.91
C PRO A 186 -8.35 4.33 -9.47
N LEU A 187 -7.67 3.40 -10.15
CA LEU A 187 -6.25 3.08 -9.97
C LEU A 187 -5.30 4.27 -10.25
N LYS A 188 -5.66 5.21 -11.13
CA LYS A 188 -4.85 6.40 -11.45
C LYS A 188 -4.81 7.39 -10.28
N ASP A 189 -5.93 7.59 -9.60
CA ASP A 189 -6.04 8.57 -8.51
C ASP A 189 -5.37 8.06 -7.22
N LEU A 190 -5.57 6.78 -6.90
CA LEU A 190 -4.97 6.09 -5.75
C LEU A 190 -3.43 6.22 -5.73
N PHE A 191 -2.79 6.19 -6.90
CA PHE A 191 -1.34 6.33 -7.04
C PHE A 191 -0.82 7.68 -6.52
N GLY A 192 -1.56 8.76 -6.79
CA GLY A 192 -1.20 10.11 -6.33
C GLY A 192 -1.29 10.23 -4.81
N GLU A 193 -2.35 9.73 -4.21
CA GLU A 193 -2.62 9.86 -2.78
C GLU A 193 -1.73 8.95 -1.91
N LEU A 194 -1.48 7.72 -2.36
CA LEU A 194 -0.57 6.76 -1.71
C LEU A 194 0.91 7.19 -1.77
N SER A 195 1.24 8.14 -2.63
CA SER A 195 2.53 8.85 -2.61
C SER A 195 2.58 9.87 -1.46
N THR A 196 1.51 10.63 -1.23
CA THR A 196 1.38 11.58 -0.12
C THR A 196 1.43 10.92 1.26
N VAL A 197 0.73 9.79 1.44
CA VAL A 197 0.74 9.01 2.70
C VAL A 197 2.17 8.56 3.07
N THR A 198 3.01 8.26 2.07
CA THR A 198 4.41 7.83 2.30
C THR A 198 5.25 8.95 2.94
N THR A 199 4.97 10.22 2.62
CA THR A 199 5.69 11.38 3.16
C THR A 199 5.51 11.52 4.67
N ILE A 200 4.27 11.34 5.17
CA ILE A 200 3.91 11.55 6.58
C ILE A 200 4.74 10.63 7.50
N THR A 201 5.05 9.42 7.06
CA THR A 201 5.86 8.45 7.84
C THR A 201 7.35 8.77 7.98
N THR A 202 7.87 9.86 7.40
CA THR A 202 9.32 10.14 7.38
C THR A 202 9.76 11.45 8.07
N THR A 203 8.84 12.31 8.52
CA THR A 203 9.19 13.68 9.00
C THR A 203 8.61 14.05 10.37
N THR A 204 8.81 13.23 11.41
CA THR A 204 8.49 13.61 12.81
C THR A 204 9.48 13.03 13.85
N THR A 205 10.79 13.17 13.61
CA THR A 205 11.85 12.78 14.58
C THR A 205 13.01 13.76 14.67
N LYS A 206 12.72 15.02 15.04
CA LYS A 206 13.66 15.96 15.67
C LYS A 206 12.91 17.11 16.38
N ASP A 207 13.66 17.82 17.21
CA ASP A 207 13.32 19.12 17.82
C ASP A 207 12.14 19.15 18.81
N LEU A 208 12.23 18.31 19.86
CA LEU A 208 11.61 18.62 21.16
C LEU A 208 12.53 18.31 22.36
N PHE A 209 13.79 18.74 22.27
CA PHE A 209 14.73 18.77 23.40
C PHE A 209 15.56 20.05 23.40
N SER A 210 15.07 21.10 24.07
CA SER A 210 15.88 22.24 24.49
C SER A 210 15.27 22.88 25.74
N SER A 211 15.92 22.67 26.87
CA SER A 211 15.66 23.39 28.11
C SER A 211 16.80 24.37 28.36
N PRO A 212 16.52 25.67 28.53
CA PRO A 212 17.36 26.55 29.32
C PRO A 212 16.66 26.94 30.63
N SER A 213 17.45 27.11 31.70
CA SER A 213 16.92 27.53 33.01
C SER A 213 17.41 28.94 33.39
N SER A 214 16.74 29.49 34.40
CA SER A 214 17.28 30.47 35.38
C SER A 214 17.33 31.96 35.01
N SER A 215 16.47 32.70 35.73
CA SER A 215 16.62 34.12 36.12
C SER A 215 16.40 35.19 35.02
N ASN A 216 16.01 36.44 35.33
CA ASN A 216 16.01 37.11 36.63
C ASN A 216 14.87 38.14 36.81
N LYS A 217 14.46 38.37 38.06
CA LYS A 217 13.67 39.49 38.65
C LYS A 217 12.89 40.44 37.72
N ASN A 218 11.62 40.67 38.07
CA ASN A 218 11.24 42.03 38.50
C ASN A 218 10.20 42.02 39.63
N LYS A 219 10.15 43.09 40.44
CA LYS A 219 9.14 43.28 41.51
C LYS A 219 7.93 44.04 40.97
N GLN A 220 6.75 43.81 41.56
CA GLN A 220 5.95 44.85 42.25
C GLN A 220 5.02 44.18 43.29
N GLN A 221 4.76 44.87 44.41
CA GLN A 221 3.76 44.50 45.42
C GLN A 221 2.75 45.64 45.52
N ILE A 222 1.45 45.35 45.46
CA ILE A 222 0.37 46.26 45.88
C ILE A 222 -0.75 45.39 46.50
N GLN A 223 -1.35 45.89 47.58
CA GLN A 223 -2.40 45.27 48.42
C GLN A 223 -1.96 44.02 49.22
N THR A 224 -2.25 43.91 50.52
CA THR A 224 -3.00 44.82 51.43
C THR A 224 -2.15 45.19 52.64
#